data_AF-A0A353EAI3-F1
#
_entry.id   AF-A0A353EAI3-F1
#
_cell.length_a   1.000
_cell.length_b   1.000
_cell.length_c   1.000
_cell.angle_alpha   90.00
_cell.angle_beta   90.00
_cell.angle_gamma   90.00
#
_symmetry.space_group_name_H-M   'P 1'
#
loop_
_entity.id
_entity.type
_entity.pdbx_description
1 polymer ?
#
loop_
_entity_poly.entity_id
_entity_poly.type
_entity_poly.pdbx_seq_one_letter_code
_entity_poly.pdbx_strand_id
1 'polypeptide(L)'
;MLNNDLQSDLETLKHLRLGILPAKQYYKAIAKGWGFVYLCLISSLFLGCIFANSINAWPYTKGYERQMYQLQRDGLSRPTPGTIEDAVFQRDKDKLYAEKVNQLNAEEEPYHEIIVTKMVLGVLGVSLFLMIFIAGHIKLYVIFKHQICEHLKTGEYLKKKIWHAFSIFMGCFSLLSLLTVSMFDQDLTVVAGALSFIVSAFAASFLIDMELSRIGISPLTHAISDYFSRDESLLERKHP
;
A
#
# COMPACT_ATOMS: atom_id res chain seq x y z
N MET A 1 32.87 5.22 -21.86
CA MET A 1 32.02 4.06 -22.20
C MET A 1 30.54 4.42 -22.07
N LEU A 2 30.02 4.73 -20.88
CA LEU A 2 28.59 5.02 -20.66
C LEU A 2 27.99 6.08 -21.62
N ASN A 3 28.69 7.21 -21.87
CA ASN A 3 28.18 8.24 -22.79
C ASN A 3 28.10 7.81 -24.26
N ASN A 4 29.03 6.95 -24.72
CA ASN A 4 29.01 6.44 -26.09
C ASN A 4 27.89 5.40 -26.26
N ASP A 5 27.66 4.58 -25.24
CA ASP A 5 26.56 3.63 -25.21
C ASP A 5 25.21 4.36 -25.15
N LEU A 6 25.11 5.47 -24.41
CA LEU A 6 23.91 6.29 -24.33
C LEU A 6 23.57 6.98 -25.66
N GLN A 7 24.57 7.50 -26.38
CA GLN A 7 24.37 8.05 -27.72
C GLN A 7 23.95 6.98 -28.73
N SER A 8 24.57 5.80 -28.69
CA SER A 8 24.20 4.65 -29.51
C SER A 8 22.75 4.21 -29.24
N ASP A 9 22.33 4.22 -27.98
CA ASP A 9 20.98 3.86 -27.56
C ASP A 9 19.94 4.91 -28.00
N LEU A 10 20.27 6.20 -27.91
CA LEU A 10 19.44 7.30 -28.43
C LEU A 10 19.24 7.21 -29.95
N GLU A 11 20.28 6.86 -30.70
CA GLU A 11 20.20 6.66 -32.14
C GLU A 11 19.35 5.43 -32.50
N THR A 12 19.51 4.34 -31.75
CA THR A 12 18.72 3.12 -31.91
C THR A 12 17.22 3.39 -31.68
N LEU A 13 16.88 4.14 -30.62
CA LEU A 13 15.49 4.52 -30.31
C LEU A 13 14.80 5.32 -31.43
N LYS A 14 15.53 6.18 -32.16
CA LYS A 14 14.97 6.96 -33.27
C LYS A 14 14.49 6.11 -34.44
N HIS A 15 15.12 4.95 -34.64
CA HIS A 15 14.85 4.07 -35.78
C HIS A 15 14.11 2.79 -35.39
N LEU A 16 13.83 2.59 -34.09
CA LEU A 16 13.24 1.37 -33.58
C LEU A 16 11.78 1.24 -34.06
N ARG A 17 11.51 0.15 -34.78
CA ARG A 17 10.15 -0.29 -35.14
C ARG A 17 9.78 -1.50 -34.29
N LEU A 18 8.79 -1.35 -33.42
CA LEU A 18 8.35 -2.43 -32.54
C LEU A 18 7.54 -3.46 -33.34
N GLY A 19 7.84 -4.74 -33.12
CA GLY A 19 6.99 -5.84 -33.57
C GLY A 19 5.70 -5.94 -32.76
N ILE A 20 4.75 -6.77 -33.19
CA ILE A 20 3.54 -7.06 -32.41
C ILE A 20 3.89 -8.09 -31.32
N LEU A 21 3.69 -7.73 -30.05
CA LEU A 21 3.94 -8.65 -28.95
C LEU A 21 2.85 -9.75 -28.90
N PRO A 22 3.20 -11.05 -28.76
CA PRO A 22 2.21 -12.10 -28.69
C PRO A 22 1.24 -11.88 -27.52
N ALA A 23 -0.06 -11.84 -27.80
CA ALA A 23 -1.09 -11.49 -26.81
C ALA A 23 -0.99 -12.31 -25.52
N LYS A 24 -0.74 -13.63 -25.64
CA LYS A 24 -0.59 -14.52 -24.48
C LYS A 24 0.55 -14.12 -23.55
N GLN A 25 1.69 -13.68 -24.10
CA GLN A 25 2.84 -13.26 -23.29
C GLN A 25 2.58 -11.90 -22.65
N TYR A 26 2.01 -10.97 -23.42
CA TYR A 26 1.66 -9.63 -22.96
C TYR A 26 0.68 -9.64 -21.78
N TYR A 27 -0.49 -10.27 -21.94
CA TYR A 27 -1.51 -10.29 -20.89
C TYR A 27 -1.04 -11.07 -19.64
N LYS A 28 -0.26 -12.14 -19.83
CA LYS A 28 0.34 -12.88 -18.71
C LYS A 28 1.31 -12.01 -17.92
N ALA A 29 2.16 -11.23 -18.60
CA ALA A 29 3.10 -10.33 -17.96
C ALA A 29 2.39 -9.18 -17.22
N ILE A 30 1.35 -8.60 -17.83
CA ILE A 30 0.51 -7.58 -17.18
C ILE A 30 -0.17 -8.15 -15.93
N ALA A 31 -0.85 -9.30 -16.04
CA ALA A 31 -1.53 -9.90 -14.90
C ALA A 31 -0.56 -10.20 -13.74
N LYS A 32 0.65 -10.68 -14.05
CA LYS A 32 1.68 -10.90 -13.03
C LYS A 32 2.15 -9.59 -12.39
N GLY A 33 2.38 -8.54 -13.18
CA GLY A 33 2.72 -7.21 -12.67
C GLY A 33 1.62 -6.63 -11.80
N TRP A 34 0.36 -6.80 -12.24
CA TRP A 34 -0.81 -6.37 -11.49
C TRP A 34 -0.92 -7.05 -10.13
N GLY A 35 -0.88 -8.38 -10.11
CA GLY A 35 -0.94 -9.14 -8.87
C GLY A 35 0.20 -8.80 -7.92
N PHE A 36 1.42 -8.62 -8.44
CA PHE A 36 2.57 -8.25 -7.62
C PHE A 36 2.41 -6.88 -6.96
N VAL A 37 2.07 -5.84 -7.73
CA VAL A 37 1.89 -4.49 -7.18
C VAL A 37 0.71 -4.44 -6.21
N TYR A 38 -0.40 -5.10 -6.55
CA TYR A 38 -1.56 -5.17 -5.67
C TYR A 38 -1.22 -5.82 -4.32
N LEU A 39 -0.48 -6.93 -4.32
CA LEU A 39 0.00 -7.56 -3.10
C LEU A 39 0.94 -6.65 -2.31
N CYS A 40 1.82 -5.90 -2.97
CA CYS A 40 2.68 -4.93 -2.29
C CYS A 40 1.86 -3.81 -1.62
N LEU A 41 0.87 -3.24 -2.31
CA LEU A 41 -0.01 -2.20 -1.75
C LEU A 41 -0.78 -2.71 -0.53
N ILE A 42 -1.39 -3.90 -0.64
CA ILE A 42 -2.06 -4.58 0.46
C ILE A 42 -1.09 -4.76 1.63
N SER A 43 0.10 -5.30 1.37
CA SER A 43 1.08 -5.59 2.42
C SER A 43 1.50 -4.32 3.17
N SER A 44 1.75 -3.22 2.45
CA SER A 44 2.11 -1.93 3.06
C SER A 44 0.99 -1.38 3.95
N LEU A 45 -0.26 -1.39 3.47
CA LEU A 45 -1.39 -0.88 4.23
C LEU A 45 -1.76 -1.77 5.43
N PHE A 46 -1.72 -3.10 5.26
CA PHE A 46 -1.89 -4.04 6.37
C PHE A 46 -0.83 -3.86 7.45
N LEU A 47 0.43 -3.67 7.05
CA LEU A 47 1.50 -3.37 8.00
C LEU A 47 1.21 -2.07 8.76
N GLY A 48 0.69 -1.06 8.06
CA GLY A 48 0.14 0.16 8.65
C GLY A 48 -0.90 -0.10 9.74
N CYS A 49 -1.91 -0.90 9.44
CA CYS A 49 -2.97 -1.26 10.38
C CYS A 49 -2.47 -2.08 11.57
N ILE A 50 -1.59 -3.06 11.34
CA ILE A 50 -0.99 -3.88 12.42
C ILE A 50 -0.20 -2.99 13.37
N PHE A 51 0.56 -2.03 12.83
CA PHE A 51 1.30 -1.06 13.62
C PHE A 51 0.38 -0.11 14.40
N ALA A 52 -0.67 0.42 13.78
CA ALA A 52 -1.66 1.25 14.46
C ALA A 52 -2.33 0.49 15.63
N ASN A 53 -2.62 -0.80 15.43
CA ASN A 53 -3.17 -1.66 16.47
C ASN A 53 -2.16 -1.93 17.59
N SER A 54 -0.87 -2.14 17.28
CA SER A 54 0.15 -2.42 18.29
C SER A 54 0.42 -1.23 19.23
N ILE A 55 0.23 0.00 18.74
CA ILE A 55 0.35 1.22 19.54
C ILE A 55 -0.97 1.69 20.16
N ASN A 56 -2.06 0.92 20.01
CA ASN A 56 -3.41 1.29 20.48
C ASN A 56 -3.88 2.67 19.95
N ALA A 57 -3.56 2.98 18.69
CA ALA A 57 -3.89 4.28 18.09
C ALA A 57 -5.40 4.52 17.97
N TRP A 58 -6.18 3.45 17.79
CA TRP A 58 -7.59 3.57 17.47
C TRP A 58 -8.51 3.48 18.68
N PRO A 59 -9.60 4.27 18.73
CA PRO A 59 -10.45 4.39 19.91
C PRO A 59 -11.14 3.09 20.33
N TYR A 60 -11.30 2.12 19.44
CA TYR A 60 -11.89 0.82 19.77
C TYR A 60 -10.92 -0.11 20.52
N THR A 61 -9.60 0.12 20.46
CA THR A 61 -8.64 -0.66 21.27
C THR A 61 -8.75 -0.32 22.77
N LYS A 62 -9.46 0.76 23.12
CA LYS A 62 -9.78 1.16 24.50
C LYS A 62 -11.04 0.51 25.05
N GLY A 63 -11.59 -0.51 24.38
CA GLY A 63 -12.75 -1.28 24.82
C GLY A 63 -12.70 -1.70 26.28
N TYR A 64 -11.57 -2.31 26.68
CA TYR A 64 -11.28 -2.71 28.06
C TYR A 64 -11.34 -1.55 29.07
N GLU A 65 -10.83 -0.36 28.72
CA GLU A 65 -10.93 0.81 29.61
C GLU A 65 -12.40 1.19 29.82
N ARG A 66 -13.20 1.18 28.75
CA ARG A 66 -14.63 1.50 28.79
C ARG A 66 -15.41 0.50 29.64
N GLN A 67 -15.11 -0.80 29.52
CA GLN A 67 -15.69 -1.85 30.36
C GLN A 67 -15.34 -1.62 31.85
N MET A 68 -14.08 -1.31 32.16
CA MET A 68 -13.64 -1.02 33.54
C MET A 68 -14.34 0.21 34.12
N TYR A 69 -14.53 1.27 33.34
CA TYR A 69 -15.29 2.44 33.77
C TYR A 69 -16.77 2.13 34.03
N GLN A 70 -17.39 1.25 33.24
CA GLN A 70 -18.78 0.84 33.44
C GLN A 70 -18.93 -0.01 34.71
N LEU A 71 -18.06 -1.01 34.90
CA LEU A 71 -18.04 -1.84 36.11
C LEU A 71 -17.80 -0.99 37.37
N GLN A 72 -16.86 -0.05 37.31
CA GLN A 72 -16.57 0.86 38.42
C GLN A 72 -17.73 1.83 38.71
N ARG A 73 -18.42 2.33 37.68
CA ARG A 73 -19.65 3.14 37.84
C ARG A 73 -20.75 2.35 38.54
N ASP A 74 -20.87 1.07 38.23
CA ASP A 74 -21.84 0.15 38.82
C ASP A 74 -21.44 -0.36 40.21
N GLY A 75 -20.33 0.14 40.77
CA GLY A 75 -19.82 -0.27 42.09
C GLY A 75 -19.27 -1.70 42.13
N LEU A 76 -19.00 -2.28 40.96
CA LEU A 76 -18.50 -3.64 40.77
C LEU A 76 -16.97 -3.61 40.65
N SER A 77 -16.30 -4.01 41.72
CA SER A 77 -14.84 -4.13 41.77
C SER A 77 -14.40 -5.57 41.60
N ARG A 78 -13.12 -5.78 41.22
CA ARG A 78 -12.55 -7.14 41.16
C ARG A 78 -12.66 -7.83 42.54
N PRO A 79 -12.91 -9.16 42.57
CA PRO A 79 -12.97 -9.92 43.81
C PRO A 79 -11.67 -9.80 44.60
N THR A 80 -11.77 -9.36 45.86
CA THR A 80 -10.65 -9.39 46.81
C THR A 80 -10.80 -10.61 47.73
N PRO A 81 -9.73 -11.37 48.04
CA PRO A 81 -9.81 -12.47 49.00
C PRO A 81 -10.15 -11.94 50.39
N GLY A 82 -11.18 -12.50 51.04
CA GLY A 82 -11.67 -12.10 52.37
C GLY A 82 -11.98 -13.29 53.28
N THR A 83 -12.36 -12.99 54.53
CA THR A 83 -12.69 -13.95 55.61
C THR A 83 -13.97 -14.78 55.33
N ILE A 84 -14.16 -15.90 56.03
CA ILE A 84 -15.17 -16.93 55.72
C ILE A 84 -16.62 -16.42 55.79
N GLU A 85 -16.96 -15.50 56.70
CA GLU A 85 -18.31 -14.89 56.79
C GLU A 85 -18.58 -13.89 55.66
N ASP A 86 -17.55 -13.22 55.16
CA ASP A 86 -17.64 -12.35 54.00
C ASP A 86 -17.77 -13.16 52.69
N ALA A 87 -17.41 -14.44 52.70
CA ALA A 87 -17.31 -15.27 51.50
C ALA A 87 -18.65 -15.53 50.80
N VAL A 88 -19.78 -15.60 51.52
CA VAL A 88 -21.10 -15.82 50.90
C VAL A 88 -21.59 -14.56 50.19
N PHE A 89 -21.45 -13.39 50.84
CA PHE A 89 -21.80 -12.10 50.26
C PHE A 89 -20.86 -11.72 49.10
N GLN A 90 -19.58 -12.06 49.23
CA GLN A 90 -18.59 -11.90 48.17
C GLN A 90 -18.92 -12.80 46.96
N ARG A 91 -19.35 -14.05 47.20
CA ARG A 91 -19.74 -14.98 46.13
C ARG A 91 -20.87 -14.46 45.24
N ASP A 92 -21.87 -13.80 45.81
CA ASP A 92 -22.98 -13.25 45.02
C ASP A 92 -22.57 -11.98 44.26
N LYS A 93 -21.70 -11.14 44.83
CA LYS A 93 -21.06 -10.04 44.09
C LYS A 93 -20.15 -10.52 42.96
N ASP A 94 -19.40 -11.59 43.19
CA ASP A 94 -18.50 -12.18 42.20
C ASP A 94 -19.29 -12.77 41.02
N LYS A 95 -20.44 -13.40 41.29
CA LYS A 95 -21.37 -13.85 40.24
C LYS A 95 -21.91 -12.67 39.44
N LEU A 96 -22.34 -11.60 40.11
CA LEU A 96 -22.86 -10.41 39.44
C LEU A 96 -21.79 -9.70 38.60
N TYR A 97 -20.56 -9.63 39.11
CA TYR A 97 -19.40 -9.13 38.38
C TYR A 97 -19.13 -9.97 37.13
N ALA A 98 -19.09 -11.30 37.28
CA ALA A 98 -18.86 -12.23 36.17
C ALA A 98 -19.97 -12.16 35.11
N GLU A 99 -21.23 -12.07 35.52
CA GLU A 99 -22.37 -11.92 34.62
C GLU A 99 -22.29 -10.62 33.83
N LYS A 100 -21.96 -9.51 34.49
CA LYS A 100 -21.84 -8.20 33.82
C LYS A 100 -20.65 -8.15 32.86
N VAL A 101 -19.52 -8.72 33.24
CA VAL A 101 -18.37 -8.88 32.33
C VAL A 101 -18.75 -9.73 31.11
N ASN A 102 -19.48 -10.83 31.30
CA ASN A 102 -19.94 -11.66 30.19
C ASN A 102 -20.92 -10.91 29.27
N GLN A 103 -21.82 -10.10 29.83
CA GLN A 103 -22.73 -9.25 29.04
C GLN A 103 -21.97 -8.21 28.22
N LEU A 104 -21.00 -7.52 28.84
CA LEU A 104 -20.16 -6.53 28.16
C LEU A 104 -19.31 -7.16 27.05
N ASN A 105 -18.73 -8.32 27.30
CA ASN A 105 -17.99 -9.07 26.30
C ASN A 105 -18.90 -9.52 25.15
N ALA A 106 -20.10 -10.01 25.45
CA ALA A 106 -21.08 -10.43 24.45
C ALA A 106 -21.60 -9.26 23.59
N GLU A 107 -21.67 -8.06 24.17
CA GLU A 107 -21.98 -6.84 23.42
C GLU A 107 -20.80 -6.41 22.55
N GLU A 108 -19.56 -6.56 23.01
CA GLU A 108 -18.35 -6.07 22.32
C GLU A 108 -17.82 -6.98 21.20
N GLU A 109 -17.96 -8.31 21.30
CA GLU A 109 -17.55 -9.26 20.26
C GLU A 109 -18.10 -8.92 18.85
N PRO A 110 -19.41 -8.70 18.66
CA PRO A 110 -19.93 -8.35 17.33
C PRO A 110 -19.41 -6.99 16.83
N TYR A 111 -19.14 -6.03 17.71
CA TYR A 111 -18.51 -4.76 17.32
C TYR A 111 -17.09 -4.97 16.82
N HIS A 112 -16.31 -5.83 17.47
CA HIS A 112 -14.94 -6.09 17.06
C HIS A 112 -14.87 -6.76 15.68
N GLU A 113 -15.74 -7.73 15.41
CA GLU A 113 -15.84 -8.39 14.10
C GLU A 113 -16.20 -7.41 12.98
N ILE A 114 -17.17 -6.52 13.22
CA ILE A 114 -17.58 -5.49 12.24
C ILE A 114 -16.41 -4.54 11.95
N ILE A 115 -15.67 -4.13 12.98
CA ILE A 115 -14.52 -3.24 12.87
C ILE A 115 -13.40 -3.88 12.04
N VAL A 116 -13.03 -5.13 12.33
CA VAL A 116 -11.98 -5.84 11.59
C VAL A 116 -12.41 -6.05 10.14
N THR A 117 -13.66 -6.41 9.91
CA THR A 117 -14.21 -6.59 8.55
C THR A 117 -14.14 -5.31 7.75
N LYS A 118 -14.52 -4.16 8.34
CA LYS A 118 -14.39 -2.83 7.70
C LYS A 118 -12.94 -2.50 7.39
N MET A 119 -12.00 -2.82 8.28
CA MET A 119 -10.57 -2.59 8.06
C MET A 119 -10.07 -3.39 6.85
N VAL A 120 -10.34 -4.69 6.82
CA VAL A 120 -9.91 -5.58 5.73
C VAL A 120 -10.51 -5.13 4.40
N LEU A 121 -11.82 -4.86 4.37
CA LEU A 121 -12.50 -4.39 3.17
C LEU A 121 -11.95 -3.03 2.70
N GLY A 122 -11.68 -2.13 3.63
CA GLY A 122 -11.06 -0.83 3.37
C GLY A 122 -9.68 -0.98 2.73
N VAL A 123 -8.80 -1.80 3.30
CA VAL A 123 -7.46 -2.03 2.74
C VAL A 123 -7.53 -2.64 1.33
N LEU A 124 -8.39 -3.64 1.12
CA LEU A 124 -8.57 -4.27 -0.20
C LEU A 124 -9.11 -3.28 -1.24
N GLY A 125 -10.11 -2.48 -0.86
CA GLY A 125 -10.75 -1.49 -1.72
C GLY A 125 -9.80 -0.33 -2.08
N VAL A 126 -9.07 0.21 -1.10
CA VAL A 126 -8.08 1.28 -1.33
C VAL A 126 -6.95 0.78 -2.22
N SER A 127 -6.43 -0.42 -1.94
CA SER A 127 -5.38 -1.02 -2.77
C SER A 127 -5.85 -1.18 -4.22
N LEU A 128 -7.12 -1.53 -4.44
CA LEU A 128 -7.69 -1.69 -5.78
C LEU A 128 -7.81 -0.32 -6.48
N PHE A 129 -8.27 0.69 -5.76
CA PHE A 129 -8.36 2.06 -6.27
C PHE A 129 -6.99 2.62 -6.68
N LEU A 130 -5.99 2.51 -5.80
CA LEU A 130 -4.62 2.96 -6.07
C LEU A 130 -3.98 2.20 -7.23
N MET A 131 -4.34 0.93 -7.40
CA MET A 131 -3.87 0.09 -8.50
C MET A 131 -4.21 0.65 -9.88
N ILE A 132 -5.36 1.34 -10.03
CA ILE A 132 -5.79 1.94 -11.30
C ILE A 132 -4.76 2.98 -11.78
N PHE A 133 -4.17 3.75 -10.87
CA PHE A 133 -3.14 4.74 -11.20
C PHE A 133 -1.81 4.10 -11.62
N ILE A 134 -1.47 2.94 -11.07
CA ILE A 134 -0.22 2.22 -11.42
C ILE A 134 -0.40 1.36 -12.68
N ALA A 135 -1.62 0.97 -13.04
CA ALA A 135 -1.92 0.10 -14.17
C ALA A 135 -1.30 0.59 -15.49
N GLY A 136 -1.37 1.90 -15.77
CA GLY A 136 -0.76 2.51 -16.94
C GLY A 136 0.76 2.35 -16.97
N HIS A 137 1.42 2.49 -15.83
CA HIS A 137 2.88 2.31 -15.71
C HIS A 137 3.29 0.84 -15.86
N ILE A 138 2.48 -0.12 -15.40
CA ILE A 138 2.76 -1.56 -15.63
C ILE A 138 2.68 -1.90 -17.11
N LYS A 139 1.68 -1.37 -17.84
CA LYS A 139 1.56 -1.51 -19.30
C LYS A 139 2.87 -1.08 -19.97
N LEU A 140 3.31 0.15 -19.68
CA LEU A 140 4.54 0.73 -20.24
C LEU A 140 5.78 -0.10 -19.87
N TYR A 141 5.90 -0.54 -18.61
CA TYR A 141 7.02 -1.38 -18.18
C TYR A 141 7.07 -2.72 -18.91
N VAL A 142 5.92 -3.38 -19.13
CA VAL A 142 5.86 -4.65 -19.86
C VAL A 142 6.31 -4.47 -21.30
N ILE A 143 5.87 -3.41 -21.97
CA ILE A 143 6.29 -3.08 -23.34
C ILE A 143 7.79 -2.79 -23.37
N PHE A 144 8.27 -1.90 -22.50
CA PHE A 144 9.68 -1.57 -22.38
C PHE A 144 10.53 -2.83 -22.19
N LYS A 145 10.15 -3.70 -21.24
CA LYS A 145 10.89 -4.91 -20.90
C LYS A 145 11.00 -5.90 -22.07
N HIS A 146 9.93 -6.12 -22.83
CA HIS A 146 9.91 -7.17 -23.86
C HIS A 146 10.25 -6.65 -25.26
N GLN A 147 10.16 -5.35 -25.51
CA GLN A 147 10.29 -4.82 -26.87
C GLN A 147 11.36 -3.75 -27.03
N ILE A 148 11.81 -3.09 -25.97
CA ILE A 148 12.81 -2.02 -26.06
C ILE A 148 14.11 -2.44 -25.38
N CYS A 149 14.02 -3.12 -24.24
CA CYS A 149 15.17 -3.52 -23.43
C CYS A 149 16.20 -4.35 -24.19
N GLU A 150 15.77 -5.23 -25.10
CA GLU A 150 16.67 -6.11 -25.88
C GLU A 150 17.44 -5.35 -26.97
N HIS A 151 16.96 -4.18 -27.38
CA HIS A 151 17.60 -3.37 -28.43
C HIS A 151 18.53 -2.28 -27.87
N LEU A 152 18.49 -2.05 -26.56
CA LEU A 152 19.32 -1.04 -25.88
C LEU A 152 20.53 -1.70 -25.21
N LYS A 153 21.73 -1.16 -25.43
CA LYS A 153 22.94 -1.58 -24.70
C LYS A 153 22.81 -1.31 -23.20
N THR A 154 22.12 -0.24 -22.84
CA THR A 154 21.81 0.13 -21.45
C THR A 154 20.46 -0.43 -20.96
N GLY A 155 19.80 -1.30 -21.72
CA GLY A 155 18.45 -1.81 -21.41
C GLY A 155 18.35 -2.48 -20.05
N GLU A 156 19.24 -3.43 -19.73
CA GLU A 156 19.25 -4.10 -18.42
C GLU A 156 19.57 -3.14 -17.27
N TYR A 157 20.40 -2.12 -17.52
CA TYR A 157 20.68 -1.08 -16.55
C TYR A 157 19.42 -0.26 -16.26
N LEU A 158 18.70 0.17 -17.30
CA LEU A 158 17.48 0.96 -17.17
C LEU A 158 16.36 0.16 -16.50
N LYS A 159 16.21 -1.12 -16.83
CA LYS A 159 15.33 -2.05 -16.13
C LYS A 159 15.63 -2.13 -14.63
N LYS A 160 16.91 -2.21 -14.25
CA LYS A 160 17.32 -2.18 -12.83
C LYS A 160 16.95 -0.84 -12.18
N LYS A 161 17.09 0.28 -12.87
CA LYS A 161 16.70 1.61 -12.37
C LYS A 161 15.21 1.78 -12.19
N ILE A 162 14.39 1.31 -13.13
CA ILE A 162 12.92 1.29 -12.96
C ILE A 162 12.53 0.47 -11.73
N TRP A 163 13.23 -0.64 -11.48
CA TRP A 163 12.98 -1.45 -10.28
C TRP A 163 13.41 -0.74 -8.99
N HIS A 164 14.53 -0.02 -9.01
CA HIS A 164 14.95 0.83 -7.88
C HIS A 164 13.95 1.96 -7.61
N ALA A 165 13.47 2.63 -8.66
CA ALA A 165 12.42 3.64 -8.59
C ALA A 165 11.16 3.10 -7.91
N PHE A 166 10.68 1.93 -8.36
CA PHE A 166 9.55 1.24 -7.75
C PHE A 166 9.83 0.89 -6.28
N SER A 167 11.02 0.38 -5.97
CA SER A 167 11.40 0.04 -4.58
C SER A 167 11.45 1.25 -3.66
N ILE A 168 11.98 2.39 -4.13
CA ILE A 168 12.01 3.65 -3.38
C ILE A 168 10.59 4.14 -3.14
N PHE A 169 9.75 4.15 -4.19
CA PHE A 169 8.34 4.48 -4.08
C PHE A 169 7.61 3.63 -3.04
N MET A 170 7.73 2.30 -3.12
CA MET A 170 7.09 1.39 -2.17
C MET A 170 7.64 1.55 -0.75
N GLY A 171 8.92 1.85 -0.59
CA GLY A 171 9.54 2.13 0.71
C GLY A 171 8.97 3.40 1.35
N CYS A 172 8.94 4.51 0.60
CA CYS A 172 8.31 5.75 1.04
C CYS A 172 6.83 5.54 1.35
N PHE A 173 6.10 4.87 0.47
CA PHE A 173 4.68 4.60 0.66
C PHE A 173 4.41 3.78 1.92
N SER A 174 5.18 2.73 2.16
CA SER A 174 5.03 1.91 3.37
C SER A 174 5.29 2.75 4.62
N LEU A 175 6.36 3.55 4.64
CA LEU A 175 6.69 4.41 5.79
C LEU A 175 5.62 5.49 6.05
N LEU A 176 5.17 6.19 5.01
CA LEU A 176 4.11 7.20 5.14
C LEU A 176 2.77 6.58 5.51
N SER A 177 2.44 5.40 4.97
CA SER A 177 1.22 4.68 5.33
C SER A 177 1.22 4.27 6.79
N LEU A 178 2.36 3.82 7.35
CA LEU A 178 2.50 3.51 8.78
C LEU A 178 2.17 4.72 9.65
N LEU A 179 2.70 5.90 9.29
CA LEU A 179 2.47 7.12 10.05
C LEU A 179 1.03 7.61 9.93
N THR A 180 0.51 7.71 8.70
CA THR A 180 -0.81 8.30 8.45
C THR A 180 -1.94 7.39 8.95
N VAL A 181 -1.88 6.08 8.73
CA VAL A 181 -2.89 5.13 9.24
C VAL A 181 -2.94 5.13 10.76
N SER A 182 -1.83 5.42 11.43
CA SER A 182 -1.77 5.56 12.88
C SER A 182 -2.28 6.90 13.40
N MET A 183 -2.17 7.97 12.61
CA MET A 183 -2.60 9.31 13.03
C MET A 183 -4.09 9.58 12.78
N PHE A 184 -4.68 8.93 11.79
CA PHE A 184 -6.08 9.13 11.41
C PHE A 184 -6.99 8.03 11.97
N ASP A 185 -8.25 8.41 12.22
CA ASP A 185 -9.28 7.45 12.56
C ASP A 185 -9.48 6.42 11.45
N GLN A 186 -9.95 5.23 11.85
CA GLN A 186 -10.13 4.09 10.95
C GLN A 186 -11.00 4.42 9.72
N ASP A 187 -12.03 5.24 9.89
CA ASP A 187 -12.93 5.66 8.80
C ASP A 187 -12.22 6.52 7.74
N LEU A 188 -11.08 7.14 8.08
CA LEU A 188 -10.27 7.97 7.20
C LEU A 188 -9.06 7.23 6.61
N THR A 189 -8.92 5.93 6.86
CA THR A 189 -7.82 5.09 6.33
C THR A 189 -7.70 5.20 4.81
N VAL A 190 -8.82 5.33 4.11
CA VAL A 190 -8.87 5.52 2.64
C VAL A 190 -8.15 6.81 2.22
N VAL A 191 -8.49 7.92 2.88
CA VAL A 191 -7.94 9.24 2.58
C VAL A 191 -6.47 9.29 2.97
N ALA A 192 -6.12 8.74 4.15
CA ALA A 192 -4.75 8.62 4.63
C ALA A 192 -3.86 7.81 3.66
N GLY A 193 -4.38 6.68 3.16
CA GLY A 193 -3.70 5.85 2.16
C GLY A 193 -3.49 6.58 0.84
N ALA A 194 -4.51 7.28 0.34
CA ALA A 194 -4.40 8.08 -0.89
C ALA A 194 -3.41 9.23 -0.76
N LEU A 195 -3.40 9.96 0.36
CA LEU A 195 -2.43 11.01 0.63
C LEU A 195 -1.00 10.47 0.70
N SER A 196 -0.80 9.36 1.42
CA SER A 196 0.50 8.68 1.48
C SER A 196 0.99 8.26 0.11
N PHE A 197 0.10 7.77 -0.74
CA PHE A 197 0.41 7.38 -2.11
C PHE A 197 0.91 8.56 -2.94
N ILE A 198 0.17 9.68 -2.93
CA ILE A 198 0.52 10.88 -3.69
C ILE A 198 1.85 11.44 -3.21
N VAL A 199 2.03 11.63 -1.90
CA VAL A 199 3.28 12.17 -1.33
C VAL A 199 4.47 11.25 -1.64
N SER A 200 4.27 9.93 -1.60
CA SER A 200 5.33 8.97 -1.94
C SER A 200 5.68 8.99 -3.42
N ALA A 201 4.70 9.21 -4.30
CA ALA A 201 4.96 9.37 -5.73
C ALA A 201 5.82 10.62 -5.99
N PHE A 202 5.51 11.74 -5.35
CA PHE A 202 6.32 12.96 -5.44
C PHE A 202 7.73 12.75 -4.87
N ALA A 203 7.85 12.16 -3.68
CA ALA A 203 9.15 11.91 -3.05
C ALA A 203 10.02 10.97 -3.89
N ALA A 204 9.45 9.88 -4.41
CA ALA A 204 10.16 8.96 -5.28
C ALA A 204 10.61 9.64 -6.57
N SER A 205 9.73 10.41 -7.22
CA SER A 205 10.06 11.13 -8.45
C SER A 205 11.24 12.07 -8.23
N PHE A 206 11.23 12.85 -7.14
CA PHE A 206 12.33 13.74 -6.79
C PHE A 206 13.66 12.99 -6.57
N LEU A 207 13.63 11.89 -5.81
CA LEU A 207 14.83 11.07 -5.54
C LEU A 207 15.38 10.44 -6.82
N ILE A 208 14.50 9.96 -7.70
CA ILE A 208 14.86 9.37 -8.98
C ILE A 208 15.45 10.43 -9.90
N ASP A 209 14.87 11.62 -9.98
CA ASP A 209 15.36 12.71 -10.81
C ASP A 209 16.77 13.16 -10.39
N MET A 210 17.03 13.23 -9.08
CA MET A 210 18.37 13.47 -8.55
C MET A 210 19.35 12.38 -8.97
N GLU A 211 18.93 11.12 -8.90
CA GLU A 211 19.78 9.98 -9.27
C GLU A 211 20.04 9.91 -10.78
N LEU A 212 19.02 10.14 -11.61
CA LEU A 212 19.12 10.18 -13.06
C LEU A 212 19.99 11.35 -13.54
N SER A 213 19.87 12.51 -12.91
CA SER A 213 20.69 13.69 -13.19
C SER A 213 22.16 13.46 -12.83
N ARG A 214 22.43 12.79 -11.70
CA ARG A 214 23.79 12.42 -11.28
C ARG A 214 24.47 11.49 -12.29
N ILE A 215 23.72 10.59 -12.92
CA ILE A 215 24.26 9.52 -13.79
C ILE A 215 24.22 9.93 -15.27
N GLY A 216 23.46 10.96 -15.64
CA GLY A 216 23.37 11.47 -17.01
C GLY A 216 22.42 10.67 -17.92
N ILE A 217 21.53 9.86 -17.36
CA ILE A 217 20.60 9.00 -18.11
C ILE A 217 19.27 9.69 -18.40
N SER A 218 19.01 10.83 -17.75
CA SER A 218 17.79 11.64 -17.94
C SER A 218 17.42 11.84 -19.43
N PRO A 219 18.34 12.17 -20.37
CA PRO A 219 17.99 12.31 -21.79
C PRO A 219 17.44 11.03 -22.44
N LEU A 220 17.96 9.86 -22.05
CA LEU A 220 17.49 8.57 -22.57
C LEU A 220 16.10 8.24 -22.02
N THR A 221 15.88 8.47 -20.73
CA THR A 221 14.56 8.26 -20.09
C THR A 221 13.51 9.17 -20.71
N HIS A 222 13.84 10.43 -20.99
CA HIS A 222 12.97 11.36 -21.72
C HIS A 222 12.70 10.90 -23.14
N ALA A 223 13.72 10.46 -23.90
CA ALA A 223 13.53 9.97 -25.25
C ALA A 223 12.61 8.72 -25.32
N ILE A 224 12.70 7.83 -24.33
CA ILE A 224 11.82 6.67 -24.20
C ILE A 224 10.39 7.12 -23.86
N SER A 225 10.23 8.08 -22.95
CA SER A 225 8.92 8.64 -22.62
C SER A 225 8.26 9.30 -23.83
N ASP A 226 9.02 10.09 -24.59
CA ASP A 226 8.55 10.75 -25.82
C ASP A 226 8.19 9.76 -26.93
N TYR A 227 8.91 8.64 -27.01
CA TYR A 227 8.58 7.57 -27.93
C TYR A 227 7.20 6.97 -27.62
N PHE A 228 6.94 6.68 -26.34
CA PHE A 228 5.64 6.13 -25.92
C PHE A 228 4.48 7.12 -26.07
N SER A 229 4.69 8.41 -25.78
CA SER A 229 3.65 9.43 -25.92
C SER A 229 3.29 9.71 -27.38
N ARG A 230 4.27 9.65 -28.29
CA ARG A 230 4.01 9.76 -29.74
C ARG A 230 3.15 8.62 -30.26
N ASP A 231 3.46 7.38 -29.93
CA ASP A 231 2.67 6.23 -30.40
C ASP A 231 1.24 6.26 -29.87
N GLU A 232 1.03 6.67 -28.61
CA GLU A 232 -0.31 6.83 -28.02
C GLU A 232 -1.13 7.89 -28.79
N SER A 233 -0.54 9.04 -29.10
CA SER A 233 -1.20 10.10 -29.88
C SER A 233 -1.52 9.72 -31.35
N LEU A 234 -0.70 8.84 -31.94
CA LEU A 234 -0.89 8.34 -33.31
C LEU A 234 -1.97 7.25 -33.39
N LEU A 235 -2.11 6.44 -32.33
CA LEU A 235 -3.17 5.45 -32.20
C LEU A 235 -4.53 6.11 -31.94
N GLU A 236 -4.59 7.14 -31.10
CA GLU A 236 -5.83 7.91 -30.85
C GLU A 236 -6.35 8.63 -32.11
N ARG A 237 -5.46 9.18 -32.96
CA ARG A 237 -5.89 9.79 -34.23
C ARG A 237 -6.41 8.80 -35.27
N LYS A 238 -6.09 7.51 -35.16
CA LYS A 238 -6.57 6.48 -36.09
C LYS A 238 -7.92 5.89 -35.70
N HIS A 239 -8.37 6.13 -34.47
CA HIS A 239 -9.67 5.70 -33.97
C HIS A 239 -10.41 6.89 -33.33
N PRO A 240 -10.94 7.84 -34.12
CA PRO A 240 -11.94 8.78 -33.65
C PRO A 240 -13.27 8.09 -33.31
#